data_AF-A0A1V3XD73-F1
#
_entry.id   AF-A0A1V3XD73-F1
#
_cell.length_a   1.000
_cell.length_b   1.000
_cell.length_c   1.000
_cell.angle_alpha   90.00
_cell.angle_beta   90.00
_cell.angle_gamma   90.00
#
_symmetry.space_group_name_H-M   'P 1'
#
loop_
_entity.id
_entity.type
_entity.pdbx_description
1 polymer ?
#
loop_
_entity_poly.entity_id
_entity_poly.type
_entity_poly.pdbx_seq_one_letter_code
_entity_poly.pdbx_strand_id
1 'polypeptide(L)'
;MAGSLSKEYRQAGVGFGKNPVWRIALPSHLGVSRAVTGASRTSEERSSPRSVRSRGRWALLAVWGPGLVVMLADTDAGSLITAAQSGAQWGYRMVLPQLILMPILYVVQEMTVRLGIVTGRGHGALIRERFGRGWAWLSAFTLFASAIGALLTEFVGVAGVGELFGVSRWVSIPIATTMLLALALTGSYRRVERIGLAIGAAELAFLVAMVMARPQFDALLAGLSSMPLGNSSYLLLVAANVGAVIMPWMIFYQQGAVVDKHLSVATIRQARYDTATGAVLTQLIMIAVVLTVAATIGTHQEAAPLQTVGQIAGALTPYLGKLGGTVLFGLGMLGAALVAAIVASLAGAWGLSEVFGWQHTLNQRPTRATAKFYTTYALAHLVGAALVLGSVDLVNLAVDVEVMNALLLPIVLGLLLVLEARALPEQWRMSGVRKYTTRALCLVVIAFGLYMVPQALGWT
;
A
#
# COMPACT_ATOMS: atom_id res chain seq x y z
N MET A 1 -63.94 -3.66 34.42
CA MET A 1 -64.48 -3.25 35.73
C MET A 1 -63.32 -2.93 36.66
N ALA A 2 -63.36 -1.73 37.27
CA ALA A 2 -62.59 -1.14 38.39
C ALA A 2 -61.49 -1.97 39.09
N GLY A 3 -60.36 -1.46 39.58
CA GLY A 3 -59.91 -0.09 39.84
C GLY A 3 -58.67 -0.12 40.76
N SER A 4 -57.78 0.84 40.56
CA SER A 4 -56.98 1.58 41.56
C SER A 4 -56.13 0.88 42.65
N LEU A 5 -54.82 1.14 42.56
CA LEU A 5 -53.93 1.69 43.60
C LEU A 5 -54.39 1.60 45.08
N SER A 6 -53.58 0.96 45.94
CA SER A 6 -52.80 1.59 47.03
C SER A 6 -52.53 0.68 48.24
N LYS A 7 -51.40 0.97 48.92
CA LYS A 7 -51.00 0.65 50.31
C LYS A 7 -50.12 -0.58 50.57
N GLU A 8 -48.83 -0.27 50.72
CA GLU A 8 -47.94 -0.58 51.84
C GLU A 8 -48.53 -1.44 52.98
N TYR A 9 -47.86 -2.57 53.32
CA TYR A 9 -47.06 -2.72 54.55
C TYR A 9 -46.49 -4.16 54.65
N ARG A 10 -45.19 -4.27 55.01
CA ARG A 10 -44.52 -5.42 55.69
C ARG A 10 -44.41 -6.77 54.93
N GLN A 11 -43.21 -7.12 54.47
CA GLN A 11 -42.17 -7.87 55.22
C GLN A 11 -41.09 -8.46 54.27
N ALA A 12 -39.84 -8.45 54.79
CA ALA A 12 -38.64 -9.19 54.34
C ALA A 12 -37.98 -8.80 52.99
N GLY A 13 -36.69 -8.46 52.91
CA GLY A 13 -35.65 -8.60 53.93
C GLY A 13 -34.32 -7.93 53.58
N VAL A 14 -33.67 -7.51 54.67
CA VAL A 14 -32.23 -7.47 54.95
C VAL A 14 -31.35 -6.55 54.08
N GLY A 15 -30.99 -5.40 54.66
CA GLY A 15 -29.89 -4.56 54.22
C GLY A 15 -28.77 -4.44 55.27
N PHE A 16 -27.56 -4.23 54.74
CA PHE A 16 -26.40 -3.51 55.29
C PHE A 16 -25.65 -4.02 56.55
N GLY A 17 -24.42 -4.49 56.33
CA GLY A 17 -23.21 -3.70 56.64
C GLY A 17 -22.40 -3.98 57.93
N LYS A 18 -21.10 -4.26 57.71
CA LYS A 18 -19.87 -3.94 58.50
C LYS A 18 -19.24 -5.00 59.45
N ASN A 19 -18.02 -5.43 59.05
CA ASN A 19 -16.80 -5.81 59.82
C ASN A 19 -16.79 -7.12 60.67
N PRO A 20 -15.62 -7.66 61.11
CA PRO A 20 -14.30 -7.81 60.46
C PRO A 20 -13.62 -9.20 60.75
N VAL A 21 -12.36 -9.37 60.32
CA VAL A 21 -11.32 -10.32 60.81
C VAL A 21 -11.58 -11.83 60.77
N TRP A 22 -10.79 -12.58 59.98
CA TRP A 22 -10.16 -13.83 60.42
C TRP A 22 -8.76 -13.99 59.80
N ARG A 23 -7.75 -13.88 60.66
CA ARG A 23 -6.37 -14.35 60.46
C ARG A 23 -6.36 -15.88 60.57
N ILE A 24 -5.67 -16.56 59.66
CA ILE A 24 -5.25 -17.95 59.86
C ILE A 24 -3.73 -17.96 60.02
N ALA A 25 -3.30 -18.55 61.13
CA ALA A 25 -1.92 -18.70 61.56
C ALA A 25 -1.24 -19.87 60.83
N LEU A 26 0.06 -19.73 60.54
CA LEU A 26 0.95 -20.84 60.20
C LEU A 26 2.17 -20.82 61.13
N PRO A 27 2.77 -21.99 61.45
CA PRO A 27 3.61 -22.17 62.63
C PRO A 27 5.02 -21.63 62.46
N SER A 28 5.55 -21.11 63.56
CA SER A 28 6.88 -20.52 63.69
C SER A 28 7.85 -21.50 64.34
N HIS A 29 8.75 -22.13 63.57
CA HIS A 29 9.96 -22.73 64.14
C HIS A 29 11.15 -22.59 63.18
N LEU A 30 12.24 -22.05 63.76
CA LEU A 30 13.64 -22.08 63.31
C LEU A 30 14.14 -20.95 62.35
N GLY A 31 14.75 -19.94 62.97
CA GLY A 31 16.21 -19.78 62.87
C GLY A 31 16.79 -19.02 61.68
N VAL A 32 16.78 -17.68 61.82
CA VAL A 32 17.75 -16.68 61.32
C VAL A 32 18.94 -17.18 60.46
N SER A 33 19.05 -16.65 59.23
CA SER A 33 20.34 -16.13 58.73
C SER A 33 20.11 -14.90 57.85
N ARG A 34 20.94 -13.88 58.10
CA ARG A 34 20.94 -12.53 57.50
C ARG A 34 21.69 -12.55 56.16
N ALA A 35 21.28 -11.61 55.30
CA ALA A 35 22.00 -11.04 54.15
C ALA A 35 22.00 -11.87 52.86
N VAL A 36 21.22 -11.44 51.86
CA VAL A 36 21.66 -10.57 50.76
C VAL A 36 20.42 -9.87 50.19
N THR A 37 20.26 -8.59 50.49
CA THR A 37 19.34 -7.69 49.78
C THR A 37 19.95 -7.34 48.43
N GLY A 38 19.51 -8.06 47.40
CA GLY A 38 19.87 -7.82 46.00
C GLY A 38 18.63 -7.91 45.13
N ALA A 39 17.59 -7.14 45.45
CA ALA A 39 16.45 -6.97 44.55
C ALA A 39 16.95 -6.20 43.32
N SER A 40 17.14 -6.92 42.22
CA SER A 40 17.36 -6.35 40.89
C SER A 40 16.16 -5.48 40.53
N ARG A 41 16.31 -4.17 40.77
CA ARG A 41 15.52 -3.12 40.12
C ARG A 41 15.75 -3.26 38.62
N THR A 42 14.88 -4.02 37.95
CA THR A 42 14.69 -3.84 36.51
C THR A 42 14.18 -2.41 36.34
N SER A 43 15.07 -1.55 35.88
CA SER A 43 14.76 -0.20 35.42
C SER A 43 13.69 -0.32 34.33
N GLU A 44 12.43 -0.15 34.72
CA GLU A 44 11.41 0.40 33.83
C GLU A 44 11.88 1.80 33.46
N GLU A 45 12.72 1.86 32.42
CA GLU A 45 12.97 3.08 31.69
C GLU A 45 11.66 3.40 30.95
N ARG A 46 10.71 3.98 31.68
CA ARG A 46 9.65 4.79 31.08
C ARG A 46 10.36 5.92 30.35
N SER A 47 10.71 5.67 29.09
CA SER A 47 11.02 6.73 28.13
C SER A 47 9.76 7.59 28.05
N SER A 48 9.74 8.67 28.84
CA SER A 48 8.79 9.74 28.66
C SER A 48 8.82 10.13 27.18
N PRO A 49 7.66 10.22 26.49
CA PRO A 49 7.68 10.74 25.14
C PRO A 49 8.25 12.14 25.23
N ARG A 50 9.47 12.34 24.67
CA ARG A 50 10.05 13.67 24.50
C ARG A 50 9.01 14.47 23.73
N SER A 51 8.25 15.29 24.45
CA SER A 51 7.27 16.18 23.87
C SER A 51 8.03 17.02 22.86
N VAL A 52 7.67 16.92 21.58
CA VAL A 52 8.19 17.80 20.53
C VAL A 52 7.57 19.17 20.77
N ARG A 53 8.02 19.87 21.82
CA ARG A 53 7.74 21.27 22.06
C ARG A 53 8.80 22.05 21.31
N SER A 54 8.34 22.87 20.36
CA SER A 54 9.10 23.89 19.62
C SER A 54 10.12 23.36 18.61
N ARG A 55 9.66 23.06 17.37
CA ARG A 55 10.41 23.32 16.11
C ARG A 55 9.41 23.71 15.02
N GLY A 56 9.70 24.78 14.26
CA GLY A 56 8.78 25.47 13.34
C GLY A 56 8.32 24.67 12.11
N ARG A 57 8.03 25.36 11.00
CA ARG A 57 7.51 24.80 9.72
C ARG A 57 8.21 23.49 9.26
N TRP A 58 9.47 23.31 9.62
CA TRP A 58 10.28 22.11 9.36
C TRP A 58 9.88 20.85 10.14
N ALA A 59 9.26 20.98 11.33
CA ALA A 59 8.72 19.83 12.07
C ALA A 59 7.45 19.27 11.42
N LEU A 60 6.69 20.12 10.71
CA LEU A 60 5.52 19.70 9.94
C LEU A 60 5.93 18.90 8.70
N LEU A 61 7.04 19.27 8.05
CA LEU A 61 7.62 18.52 6.91
C LEU A 61 8.20 17.17 7.33
N ALA A 62 8.58 17.00 8.60
CA ALA A 62 9.13 15.73 9.09
C ALA A 62 8.09 14.59 9.13
N VAL A 63 6.78 14.91 9.06
CA VAL A 63 5.69 13.91 8.99
C VAL A 63 5.47 13.42 7.55
N TRP A 64 5.70 14.28 6.57
CA TRP A 64 5.51 13.96 5.15
C TRP A 64 6.52 12.91 4.69
N GLY A 65 6.11 12.04 3.76
CA GLY A 65 6.95 11.01 3.20
C GLY A 65 6.26 9.65 3.05
N PRO A 66 5.72 9.02 4.10
CA PRO A 66 5.17 7.66 3.97
C PRO A 66 4.03 7.58 2.96
N GLY A 67 3.13 8.58 2.98
CA GLY A 67 2.04 8.71 2.02
C GLY A 67 2.52 9.03 0.61
N LEU A 68 3.44 9.97 0.44
CA LEU A 68 3.99 10.26 -0.90
C LEU A 68 4.77 9.08 -1.49
N VAL A 69 5.59 8.39 -0.69
CA VAL A 69 6.39 7.25 -1.16
C VAL A 69 5.51 6.07 -1.58
N VAL A 70 4.51 5.72 -0.77
CA VAL A 70 3.62 4.61 -1.15
C VAL A 70 2.80 4.95 -2.40
N MET A 71 2.45 6.23 -2.59
CA MET A 71 1.64 6.64 -3.74
C MET A 71 2.47 6.75 -5.02
N LEU A 72 3.74 7.16 -4.95
CA LEU A 72 4.66 7.07 -6.09
C LEU A 72 5.00 5.61 -6.42
N ALA A 73 5.03 4.74 -5.41
CA ALA A 73 5.14 3.30 -5.67
C ALA A 73 3.85 2.68 -6.25
N ASP A 74 2.69 3.32 -6.11
CA ASP A 74 1.41 2.84 -6.66
C ASP A 74 1.40 2.94 -8.20
N THR A 75 2.12 3.92 -8.73
CA THR A 75 2.40 4.11 -10.17
C THR A 75 3.53 3.21 -10.65
N ASP A 76 3.56 1.96 -10.17
CA ASP A 76 4.56 0.97 -10.55
C ASP A 76 4.55 0.62 -12.05
N ALA A 77 5.51 -0.18 -12.51
CA ALA A 77 5.61 -0.52 -13.91
C ALA A 77 4.36 -1.25 -14.43
N GLY A 78 3.73 -2.10 -13.61
CA GLY A 78 2.49 -2.81 -13.94
C GLY A 78 1.30 -1.88 -14.13
N SER A 79 1.13 -0.94 -13.19
CA SER A 79 0.17 0.16 -13.24
C SER A 79 0.35 1.01 -14.51
N LEU A 80 1.57 1.43 -14.82
CA LEU A 80 1.84 2.28 -16.00
C LEU A 80 1.57 1.53 -17.32
N ILE A 81 1.91 0.24 -17.40
CA ILE A 81 1.59 -0.60 -18.55
C ILE A 81 0.07 -0.76 -18.69
N THR A 82 -0.63 -1.01 -17.59
CA THR A 82 -2.10 -1.12 -17.55
C THR A 82 -2.77 0.18 -17.99
N ALA A 83 -2.26 1.33 -17.53
CA ALA A 83 -2.72 2.66 -17.94
C ALA A 83 -2.47 2.91 -19.44
N ALA A 84 -1.30 2.51 -19.96
CA ALA A 84 -1.01 2.62 -21.37
C ALA A 84 -1.96 1.75 -22.22
N GLN A 85 -2.20 0.50 -21.83
CA GLN A 85 -3.17 -0.37 -22.52
C GLN A 85 -4.59 0.19 -22.45
N SER A 86 -4.97 0.77 -21.32
CA SER A 86 -6.27 1.43 -21.14
C SER A 86 -6.46 2.59 -22.12
N GLY A 87 -5.45 3.45 -22.27
CA GLY A 87 -5.48 4.54 -23.24
C GLY A 87 -5.45 4.05 -24.70
N ALA A 88 -4.74 2.97 -24.99
CA ALA A 88 -4.61 2.45 -26.35
C ALA A 88 -5.89 1.75 -26.84
N GLN A 89 -6.51 0.92 -25.99
CA GLN A 89 -7.67 0.12 -26.37
C GLN A 89 -8.99 0.89 -26.25
N TRP A 90 -9.12 1.73 -25.21
CA TRP A 90 -10.39 2.36 -24.86
C TRP A 90 -10.37 3.89 -24.95
N GLY A 91 -9.21 4.47 -25.25
CA GLY A 91 -9.04 5.91 -25.38
C GLY A 91 -9.47 6.65 -24.11
N TYR A 92 -10.17 7.77 -24.29
CA TYR A 92 -10.64 8.60 -23.18
C TYR A 92 -11.72 7.96 -22.29
N ARG A 93 -12.29 6.81 -22.68
CA ARG A 93 -13.32 6.10 -21.89
C ARG A 93 -12.78 5.52 -20.57
N MET A 94 -11.46 5.38 -20.45
CA MET A 94 -10.81 4.90 -19.23
C MET A 94 -10.48 6.02 -18.25
N VAL A 95 -10.66 7.29 -18.60
CA VAL A 95 -10.36 8.40 -17.69
C VAL A 95 -11.36 8.48 -16.53
N LEU A 96 -12.65 8.22 -16.76
CA LEU A 96 -13.66 8.26 -15.70
C LEU A 96 -13.41 7.19 -14.62
N PRO A 97 -13.13 5.91 -14.94
CA PRO A 97 -12.70 4.93 -13.95
C PRO A 97 -11.54 5.41 -13.07
N GLN A 98 -10.50 6.01 -13.65
CA GLN A 98 -9.35 6.54 -12.90
C GLN A 98 -9.77 7.66 -11.93
N LEU A 99 -10.65 8.57 -12.35
CA LEU A 99 -11.18 9.63 -11.50
C LEU A 99 -12.01 9.07 -10.33
N ILE A 100 -12.77 8.01 -10.56
CA ILE A 100 -13.58 7.33 -9.52
C ILE A 100 -12.68 6.61 -8.51
N LEU A 101 -11.54 6.06 -8.94
CA LEU A 101 -10.60 5.37 -8.08
C LEU A 101 -9.85 6.31 -7.12
N MET A 102 -9.64 7.58 -7.50
CA MET A 102 -8.95 8.59 -6.66
C MET A 102 -9.49 8.71 -5.22
N PRO A 103 -10.80 8.96 -4.98
CA PRO A 103 -11.33 9.03 -3.61
C PRO A 103 -11.25 7.68 -2.89
N ILE A 104 -11.35 6.57 -3.61
CA ILE A 104 -11.29 5.21 -3.03
C ILE A 104 -9.88 4.95 -2.49
N LEU A 105 -8.86 5.22 -3.29
CA LEU A 105 -7.45 5.13 -2.91
C LEU A 105 -7.19 5.91 -1.61
N TYR A 106 -7.62 7.17 -1.56
CA TYR A 106 -7.43 8.01 -0.38
C TYR A 106 -8.10 7.44 0.87
N VAL A 107 -9.36 6.98 0.79
CA VAL A 107 -10.04 6.47 1.99
C VAL A 107 -9.44 5.17 2.49
N VAL A 108 -8.98 4.29 1.58
CA VAL A 108 -8.27 3.05 1.94
C VAL A 108 -6.97 3.39 2.66
N GLN A 109 -6.13 4.24 2.07
CA GLN A 109 -4.84 4.58 2.66
C GLN A 109 -4.96 5.41 3.95
N GLU A 110 -5.95 6.28 4.05
CA GLU A 110 -6.16 7.02 5.29
C GLU A 110 -6.55 6.09 6.45
N MET A 111 -7.35 5.04 6.20
CA MET A 111 -7.66 4.03 7.22
C MET A 111 -6.39 3.31 7.67
N THR A 112 -5.55 2.90 6.72
CA THR A 112 -4.25 2.26 6.95
C THR A 112 -3.35 3.12 7.83
N VAL A 113 -3.17 4.40 7.48
CA VAL A 113 -2.38 5.36 8.26
C VAL A 113 -2.94 5.53 9.67
N ARG A 114 -4.26 5.70 9.80
CA ARG A 114 -4.90 5.88 11.10
C ARG A 114 -4.71 4.64 11.99
N LEU A 115 -4.85 3.45 11.44
CA LEU A 115 -4.59 2.19 12.15
C LEU A 115 -3.13 2.12 12.62
N GLY A 116 -2.17 2.40 11.75
CA GLY A 116 -0.74 2.40 12.10
C GLY A 116 -0.40 3.38 13.22
N ILE A 117 -0.85 4.65 13.11
CA ILE A 117 -0.56 5.68 14.12
C ILE A 117 -1.20 5.35 15.47
N VAL A 118 -2.47 4.94 15.49
CA VAL A 118 -3.23 4.79 16.74
C VAL A 118 -2.87 3.50 17.46
N THR A 119 -2.63 2.41 16.72
CA THR A 119 -2.30 1.11 17.32
C THR A 119 -0.82 0.91 17.56
N GLY A 120 0.05 1.61 16.82
CA GLY A 120 1.50 1.38 16.84
C GLY A 120 1.91 0.00 16.33
N ARG A 121 1.03 -0.68 15.58
CA ARG A 121 1.24 -2.02 15.03
C ARG A 121 1.17 -1.99 13.51
N GLY A 122 2.03 -2.77 12.86
CA GLY A 122 1.91 -3.05 11.44
C GLY A 122 0.69 -3.92 11.11
N HIS A 123 0.35 -4.02 9.83
CA HIS A 123 -0.92 -4.59 9.39
C HIS A 123 -1.04 -6.09 9.73
N GLY A 124 0.00 -6.88 9.43
CA GLY A 124 0.03 -8.31 9.71
C GLY A 124 0.08 -8.60 11.19
N ALA A 125 0.83 -7.81 11.95
CA ALA A 125 0.89 -7.92 13.42
C ALA A 125 -0.49 -7.66 14.05
N LEU A 126 -1.18 -6.62 13.57
CA LEU A 126 -2.50 -6.24 14.08
C LEU A 126 -3.56 -7.30 13.75
N ILE A 127 -3.53 -7.89 12.54
CA ILE A 127 -4.41 -9.01 12.18
C ILE A 127 -4.17 -10.20 13.11
N ARG A 128 -2.90 -10.56 13.33
CA ARG A 128 -2.53 -11.68 14.22
C ARG A 128 -3.02 -11.47 15.64
N GLU A 129 -2.91 -10.25 16.17
CA GLU A 129 -3.35 -9.90 17.52
C GLU A 129 -4.88 -9.92 17.66
N ARG A 130 -5.63 -9.50 16.63
CA ARG A 130 -7.09 -9.35 16.69
C ARG A 130 -7.87 -10.59 16.25
N PHE A 131 -7.31 -11.39 15.35
CA PHE A 131 -7.99 -12.51 14.71
C PHE A 131 -7.21 -13.83 14.77
N GLY A 132 -5.96 -13.83 15.26
CA GLY A 132 -5.14 -15.03 15.39
C GLY A 132 -4.32 -15.37 14.14
N ARG A 133 -3.58 -16.48 14.23
CA ARG A 133 -2.55 -16.84 13.24
C ARG A 133 -3.11 -17.20 11.86
N GLY A 134 -4.28 -17.84 11.78
CA GLY A 134 -4.88 -18.25 10.50
C GLY A 134 -5.17 -17.07 9.58
N TRP A 135 -5.83 -16.04 10.10
CA TRP A 135 -6.10 -14.80 9.35
C TRP A 135 -4.84 -14.02 9.00
N ALA A 136 -3.84 -14.03 9.90
CA ALA A 136 -2.54 -13.42 9.62
C ALA A 136 -1.85 -14.11 8.45
N TRP A 137 -1.89 -15.44 8.38
CA TRP A 137 -1.34 -16.21 7.25
C TRP A 137 -2.08 -15.96 5.94
N LEU A 138 -3.42 -15.90 5.97
CA LEU A 138 -4.20 -15.57 4.80
C LEU A 138 -3.83 -14.19 4.24
N SER A 139 -3.69 -13.19 5.11
CA SER A 139 -3.27 -11.84 4.71
C SER A 139 -1.81 -11.78 4.26
N ALA A 140 -0.92 -12.57 4.88
CA ALA A 140 0.46 -12.69 4.41
C ALA A 140 0.52 -13.29 3.01
N PHE A 141 -0.29 -14.31 2.71
CA PHE A 141 -0.36 -14.91 1.39
C PHE A 141 -0.74 -13.88 0.32
N THR A 142 -1.79 -13.06 0.57
CA THR A 142 -2.17 -11.99 -0.37
C THR A 142 -1.07 -10.96 -0.56
N LEU A 143 -0.34 -10.63 0.52
CA LEU A 143 0.82 -9.75 0.46
C LEU A 143 1.94 -10.35 -0.40
N PHE A 144 2.31 -11.62 -0.21
CA PHE A 144 3.42 -12.22 -0.97
C PHE A 144 3.09 -12.39 -2.43
N ALA A 145 1.87 -12.82 -2.76
CA ALA A 145 1.42 -12.90 -4.14
C ALA A 145 1.55 -11.54 -4.84
N SER A 146 1.01 -10.49 -4.20
CA SER A 146 1.07 -9.12 -4.72
C SER A 146 2.49 -8.55 -4.78
N ALA A 147 3.30 -8.72 -3.74
CA ALA A 147 4.67 -8.18 -3.69
C ALA A 147 5.63 -8.89 -4.66
N ILE A 148 5.47 -10.20 -4.88
CA ILE A 148 6.24 -10.91 -5.91
C ILE A 148 5.79 -10.46 -7.29
N GLY A 149 4.48 -10.35 -7.53
CA GLY A 149 3.91 -9.82 -8.77
C GLY A 149 4.49 -8.44 -9.11
N ALA A 150 4.46 -7.50 -8.15
CA ALA A 150 5.05 -6.18 -8.30
C ALA A 150 6.57 -6.26 -8.60
N LEU A 151 7.34 -7.08 -7.90
CA LEU A 151 8.77 -7.21 -8.21
C LEU A 151 9.03 -7.74 -9.63
N LEU A 152 8.18 -8.62 -10.15
CA LEU A 152 8.27 -9.07 -11.53
C LEU A 152 8.03 -7.91 -12.49
N THR A 153 6.96 -7.15 -12.32
CA THR A 153 6.65 -5.98 -13.16
C THR A 153 7.72 -4.91 -13.08
N GLU A 154 8.30 -4.69 -11.90
CA GLU A 154 9.34 -3.68 -11.74
C GLU A 154 10.63 -4.05 -12.49
N PHE A 155 11.06 -5.31 -12.40
CA PHE A 155 12.22 -5.76 -13.16
C PHE A 155 11.95 -5.83 -14.67
N VAL A 156 10.69 -6.09 -15.08
CA VAL A 156 10.24 -5.92 -16.48
C VAL A 156 10.42 -4.46 -16.92
N GLY A 157 9.96 -3.51 -16.11
CA GLY A 157 10.12 -2.08 -16.36
C GLY A 157 11.59 -1.67 -16.50
N VAL A 158 12.44 -2.09 -15.56
CA VAL A 158 13.88 -1.84 -15.58
C VAL A 158 14.55 -2.44 -16.83
N ALA A 159 14.22 -3.68 -17.17
CA ALA A 159 14.74 -4.34 -18.36
C ALA A 159 14.33 -3.61 -19.63
N GLY A 160 13.04 -3.28 -19.75
CA GLY A 160 12.48 -2.62 -20.91
C GLY A 160 13.04 -1.21 -21.12
N VAL A 161 13.25 -0.44 -20.04
CA VAL A 161 13.94 0.85 -20.14
C VAL A 161 15.41 0.66 -20.51
N GLY A 162 16.10 -0.32 -19.93
CA GLY A 162 17.48 -0.64 -20.33
C GLY A 162 17.58 -0.90 -21.83
N GLU A 163 16.72 -1.77 -22.37
CA GLU A 163 16.69 -2.14 -23.78
C GLU A 163 16.35 -0.95 -24.68
N LEU A 164 15.49 -0.04 -24.24
CA LEU A 164 15.18 1.22 -24.92
C LEU A 164 16.43 2.11 -25.13
N PHE A 165 17.40 2.04 -24.22
CA PHE A 165 18.68 2.75 -24.32
C PHE A 165 19.84 1.85 -24.80
N GLY A 166 19.55 0.64 -25.29
CA GLY A 166 20.56 -0.29 -25.82
C GLY A 166 21.35 -1.05 -24.74
N VAL A 167 20.89 -1.05 -23.48
CA VAL A 167 21.47 -1.81 -22.37
C VAL A 167 20.71 -3.12 -22.20
N SER A 168 21.41 -4.26 -22.27
CA SER A 168 20.78 -5.58 -22.10
C SER A 168 20.17 -5.77 -20.71
N ARG A 169 19.06 -6.52 -20.62
CA ARG A 169 18.44 -6.95 -19.35
C ARG A 169 19.40 -7.69 -18.41
N TRP A 170 20.38 -8.41 -18.96
CA TRP A 170 21.44 -9.09 -18.21
C TRP A 170 22.39 -8.13 -17.49
N VAL A 171 22.35 -6.84 -17.83
CA VAL A 171 23.13 -5.78 -17.20
C VAL A 171 22.23 -4.88 -16.35
N SER A 172 21.09 -4.42 -16.88
CA SER A 172 20.22 -3.48 -16.17
C SER A 172 19.60 -4.08 -14.90
N ILE A 173 19.14 -5.34 -14.94
CA ILE A 173 18.54 -6.01 -13.77
C ILE A 173 19.57 -6.17 -12.64
N PRO A 174 20.77 -6.77 -12.83
CA PRO A 174 21.74 -6.89 -11.75
C PRO A 174 22.19 -5.55 -11.16
N ILE A 175 22.32 -4.50 -11.97
CA ILE A 175 22.62 -3.14 -11.50
C ILE A 175 21.51 -2.64 -10.57
N ALA A 176 20.25 -2.73 -11.02
CA ALA A 176 19.11 -2.32 -10.22
C ALA A 176 19.00 -3.13 -8.92
N THR A 177 19.11 -4.46 -8.99
CA THR A 177 19.11 -5.35 -7.82
C THR A 177 20.21 -4.94 -6.84
N THR A 178 21.44 -4.74 -7.31
CA THR A 178 22.57 -4.35 -6.45
C THR A 178 22.32 -3.00 -5.78
N MET A 179 21.79 -2.02 -6.52
CA MET A 179 21.43 -0.70 -6.01
C MET A 179 20.37 -0.81 -4.90
N LEU A 180 19.30 -1.58 -5.12
CA LEU A 180 18.20 -1.77 -4.17
C LEU A 180 18.68 -2.46 -2.88
N LEU A 181 19.51 -3.51 -3.00
CA LEU A 181 20.12 -4.16 -1.85
C LEU A 181 21.03 -3.20 -1.07
N ALA A 182 21.90 -2.47 -1.76
CA ALA A 182 22.79 -1.49 -1.14
C ALA A 182 22.01 -0.40 -0.37
N LEU A 183 20.88 0.04 -0.92
CA LEU A 183 20.01 1.02 -0.28
C LEU A 183 19.44 0.50 1.05
N ALA A 184 18.98 -0.75 1.10
CA ALA A 184 18.48 -1.35 2.34
C ALA A 184 19.58 -1.48 3.41
N LEU A 185 20.81 -1.83 3.00
CA LEU A 185 21.96 -1.97 3.90
C LEU A 185 22.36 -0.66 4.61
N THR A 186 21.86 0.50 4.14
CA THR A 186 22.09 1.78 4.80
C THR A 186 21.56 1.82 6.24
N GLY A 187 20.55 1.00 6.57
CA GLY A 187 19.96 0.90 7.90
C GLY A 187 19.29 2.20 8.36
N SER A 188 18.69 2.95 7.44
CA SER A 188 17.96 4.17 7.78
C SER A 188 16.72 4.35 6.92
N TYR A 189 15.54 4.18 7.53
CA TYR A 189 14.26 4.41 6.85
C TYR A 189 14.19 5.81 6.22
N ARG A 190 14.62 6.85 6.93
CA ARG A 190 14.62 8.23 6.40
C ARG A 190 15.47 8.41 5.14
N ARG A 191 16.57 7.67 4.98
CA ARG A 191 17.40 7.73 3.77
C ARG A 191 16.71 7.02 2.62
N VAL A 192 16.18 5.82 2.87
CA VAL A 192 15.42 5.07 1.87
C VAL A 192 14.19 5.84 1.42
N GLU A 193 13.44 6.45 2.33
CA GLU A 193 12.29 7.31 2.05
C GLU A 193 12.65 8.49 1.13
N ARG A 194 13.73 9.24 1.43
CA ARG A 194 14.14 10.38 0.61
C ARG A 194 14.63 9.97 -0.78
N ILE A 195 15.35 8.85 -0.86
CA ILE A 195 15.83 8.32 -2.13
C ILE A 195 14.64 7.83 -2.95
N GLY A 196 13.67 7.14 -2.33
CA GLY A 196 12.41 6.77 -2.96
C GLY A 196 11.66 7.99 -3.51
N LEU A 197 11.48 9.05 -2.72
CA LEU A 197 10.87 10.30 -3.22
C LEU A 197 11.63 10.92 -4.39
N ALA A 198 12.96 10.92 -4.36
CA ALA A 198 13.79 11.50 -5.41
C ALA A 198 13.71 10.70 -6.72
N ILE A 199 13.73 9.36 -6.61
CA ILE A 199 13.59 8.46 -7.76
C ILE A 199 12.17 8.57 -8.34
N GLY A 200 11.13 8.56 -7.50
CA GLY A 200 9.73 8.61 -7.97
C GLY A 200 9.32 9.96 -8.53
N ALA A 201 10.01 11.04 -8.17
CA ALA A 201 9.82 12.34 -8.82
C ALA A 201 10.09 12.30 -10.34
N ALA A 202 10.82 11.30 -10.84
CA ALA A 202 11.00 11.07 -12.27
C ALA A 202 9.68 10.81 -13.01
N GLU A 203 8.66 10.27 -12.33
CA GLU A 203 7.34 9.97 -12.89
C GLU A 203 6.56 11.24 -13.27
N LEU A 204 6.93 12.41 -12.72
CA LEU A 204 6.38 13.69 -13.15
C LEU A 204 6.64 13.97 -14.65
N ALA A 205 7.58 13.26 -15.27
CA ALA A 205 7.78 13.25 -16.71
C ALA A 205 6.51 12.85 -17.49
N PHE A 206 5.64 12.01 -16.94
CA PHE A 206 4.36 11.66 -17.58
C PHE A 206 3.38 12.83 -17.65
N LEU A 207 3.40 13.75 -16.68
CA LEU A 207 2.59 14.97 -16.75
C LEU A 207 3.07 15.87 -17.90
N VAL A 208 4.39 15.95 -18.11
CA VAL A 208 4.99 16.67 -19.24
C VAL A 208 4.62 16.00 -20.56
N ALA A 209 4.71 14.66 -20.63
CA ALA A 209 4.32 13.89 -21.81
C ALA A 209 2.84 14.11 -22.18
N MET A 210 1.94 14.17 -21.19
CA MET A 210 0.52 14.46 -21.41
C MET A 210 0.31 15.86 -22.00
N VAL A 211 0.99 16.88 -21.50
CA VAL A 211 0.91 18.24 -22.07
C VAL A 211 1.43 18.26 -23.51
N MET A 212 2.51 17.53 -23.80
CA MET A 212 3.05 17.39 -25.15
C MET A 212 2.11 16.66 -26.11
N ALA A 213 1.36 15.68 -25.62
CA ALA A 213 0.40 14.89 -26.41
C ALA A 213 -0.82 15.70 -26.88
N ARG A 214 -1.10 16.85 -26.24
CA ARG A 214 -2.24 17.73 -26.53
C ARG A 214 -3.59 16.99 -26.64
N PRO A 215 -4.08 16.35 -25.55
CA PRO A 215 -5.38 15.68 -25.55
C PRO A 215 -6.51 16.62 -26.00
N GLN A 216 -7.38 16.12 -26.86
CA GLN A 216 -8.53 16.88 -27.37
C GLN A 216 -9.62 16.95 -26.30
N PHE A 217 -9.96 18.16 -25.87
CA PHE A 217 -10.91 18.37 -24.77
C PHE A 217 -12.32 17.82 -25.08
N ASP A 218 -12.82 18.04 -26.29
CA ASP A 218 -14.15 17.56 -26.69
C ASP A 218 -14.24 16.03 -26.69
N ALA A 219 -13.20 15.38 -27.21
CA ALA A 219 -13.10 13.92 -27.20
C ALA A 219 -12.94 13.35 -25.78
N LEU A 220 -12.25 14.07 -24.90
CA LEU A 220 -12.17 13.73 -23.47
C LEU A 220 -13.56 13.78 -22.82
N LEU A 221 -14.31 14.87 -23.01
CA LEU A 221 -15.67 14.99 -22.45
C LEU A 221 -16.60 13.90 -22.99
N ALA A 222 -16.50 13.56 -24.28
CA ALA A 222 -17.25 12.44 -24.86
C ALA A 222 -16.80 11.08 -24.30
N GLY A 223 -15.52 10.91 -23.99
CA GLY A 223 -15.00 9.70 -23.35
C GLY A 223 -15.51 9.54 -21.92
N LEU A 224 -15.58 10.64 -21.16
CA LEU A 224 -16.08 10.64 -19.78
C LEU A 224 -17.56 10.25 -19.67
N SER A 225 -18.36 10.42 -20.72
CA SER A 225 -19.78 10.05 -20.72
C SER A 225 -20.04 8.59 -21.15
N SER A 226 -19.00 7.85 -21.53
CA SER A 226 -19.13 6.50 -22.10
C SER A 226 -18.36 5.46 -21.26
N MET A 227 -19.10 4.62 -20.52
CA MET A 227 -18.59 3.42 -19.88
C MET A 227 -19.27 2.19 -20.47
N PRO A 228 -18.64 1.45 -21.40
CA PRO A 228 -19.21 0.26 -22.02
C PRO A 228 -19.16 -0.93 -21.07
N LEU A 229 -19.93 -0.87 -19.98
CA LEU A 229 -19.98 -1.88 -18.92
C LEU A 229 -20.46 -3.27 -19.41
N GLY A 230 -21.05 -3.36 -20.61
CA GLY A 230 -21.42 -4.63 -21.23
C GLY A 230 -20.28 -5.35 -21.95
N ASN A 231 -19.09 -4.75 -22.05
CA ASN A 231 -17.95 -5.34 -22.75
C ASN A 231 -16.94 -5.94 -21.77
N SER A 232 -16.70 -7.24 -21.85
CA SER A 232 -15.78 -7.96 -20.95
C SER A 232 -14.33 -7.45 -21.03
N SER A 233 -13.83 -7.08 -22.21
CA SER A 233 -12.47 -6.53 -22.33
C SER A 233 -12.33 -5.12 -21.73
N TYR A 234 -13.40 -4.32 -21.73
CA TYR A 234 -13.44 -3.06 -20.97
C TYR A 234 -13.40 -3.36 -19.47
N LEU A 235 -14.26 -4.26 -19.00
CA LEU A 235 -14.35 -4.61 -17.58
C LEU A 235 -13.06 -5.23 -17.04
N LEU A 236 -12.36 -6.06 -17.82
CA LEU A 236 -11.06 -6.62 -17.46
C LEU A 236 -10.01 -5.52 -17.25
N LEU A 237 -9.95 -4.53 -18.13
CA LEU A 237 -9.05 -3.40 -17.92
C LEU A 237 -9.50 -2.49 -16.77
N VAL A 238 -10.81 -2.32 -16.53
CA VAL A 238 -11.27 -1.63 -15.31
C VAL A 238 -10.83 -2.41 -14.06
N ALA A 239 -10.90 -3.74 -14.07
CA ALA A 239 -10.42 -4.60 -12.99
C ALA A 239 -8.92 -4.46 -12.77
N ALA A 240 -8.13 -4.52 -13.84
CA ALA A 240 -6.69 -4.28 -13.77
C ALA A 240 -6.39 -2.90 -13.15
N ASN A 241 -7.07 -1.83 -13.58
CA ASN A 241 -6.86 -0.51 -12.96
C ASN A 241 -7.31 -0.42 -11.50
N VAL A 242 -8.37 -1.14 -11.11
CA VAL A 242 -8.79 -1.22 -9.70
C VAL A 242 -7.73 -1.92 -8.85
N GLY A 243 -7.12 -2.99 -9.37
CA GLY A 243 -6.02 -3.70 -8.71
C GLY A 243 -4.75 -2.87 -8.62
N ALA A 244 -4.40 -2.19 -9.71
CA ALA A 244 -3.29 -1.24 -9.80
C ALA A 244 -3.39 -0.09 -8.78
N VAL A 245 -4.60 0.38 -8.48
CA VAL A 245 -4.81 1.46 -7.49
C VAL A 245 -4.89 0.94 -6.05
N ILE A 246 -5.20 -0.35 -5.86
CA ILE A 246 -5.39 -0.91 -4.51
C ILE A 246 -4.64 -2.23 -4.40
N MET A 247 -3.32 -2.12 -4.27
CA MET A 247 -2.46 -3.29 -4.15
C MET A 247 -2.36 -3.78 -2.71
N PRO A 248 -2.47 -5.10 -2.44
CA PRO A 248 -2.30 -5.66 -1.11
C PRO A 248 -1.03 -5.17 -0.37
N TRP A 249 0.10 -5.06 -1.07
CA TRP A 249 1.37 -4.64 -0.45
C TRP A 249 1.36 -3.20 0.06
N MET A 250 0.57 -2.30 -0.55
CA MET A 250 0.57 -0.88 -0.21
C MET A 250 0.08 -0.63 1.22
N ILE A 251 -0.91 -1.42 1.67
CA ILE A 251 -1.50 -1.31 3.00
C ILE A 251 -0.49 -1.73 4.07
N PHE A 252 0.25 -2.82 3.80
CA PHE A 252 1.33 -3.26 4.67
C PHE A 252 2.46 -2.24 4.73
N TYR A 253 2.88 -1.72 3.57
CA TYR A 253 3.93 -0.71 3.53
C TYR A 253 3.54 0.54 4.30
N GLN A 254 2.40 1.16 3.99
CA GLN A 254 2.06 2.45 4.58
C GLN A 254 1.85 2.34 6.09
N GLN A 255 1.22 1.25 6.56
CA GLN A 255 1.08 1.02 7.99
C GLN A 255 2.44 0.79 8.67
N GLY A 256 3.30 -0.03 8.08
CA GLY A 256 4.66 -0.31 8.57
C GLY A 256 5.54 0.94 8.59
N ALA A 257 5.53 1.72 7.51
CA ALA A 257 6.29 2.96 7.36
C ALA A 257 5.92 4.02 8.41
N VAL A 258 4.63 4.17 8.69
CA VAL A 258 4.12 5.05 9.75
C VAL A 258 4.63 4.62 11.14
N VAL A 259 4.68 3.32 11.40
CA VAL A 259 5.21 2.74 12.64
C VAL A 259 6.73 2.93 12.72
N ASP A 260 7.47 2.60 11.67
CA ASP A 260 8.94 2.72 11.62
C ASP A 260 9.40 4.19 11.65
N LYS A 261 8.57 5.14 11.20
CA LYS A 261 8.79 6.60 11.33
C LYS A 261 8.38 7.15 12.70
N HIS A 262 7.72 6.35 13.53
CA HIS A 262 7.28 6.67 14.89
C HIS A 262 6.31 7.86 14.91
N LEU A 263 5.38 7.89 13.95
CA LEU A 263 4.34 8.91 13.92
C LEU A 263 3.39 8.74 15.12
N SER A 264 2.90 9.86 15.65
CA SER A 264 2.05 9.89 16.83
C SER A 264 0.65 10.41 16.49
N VAL A 265 -0.30 10.19 17.40
CA VAL A 265 -1.69 10.64 17.25
C VAL A 265 -1.80 12.14 16.95
N ALA A 266 -0.88 12.96 17.48
CA ALA A 266 -0.81 14.40 17.20
C ALA A 266 -0.52 14.73 15.72
N THR A 267 0.03 13.77 14.96
CA THR A 267 0.43 13.93 13.56
C THR A 267 -0.57 13.39 12.53
N ILE A 268 -1.70 12.82 12.97
CA ILE A 268 -2.71 12.22 12.08
C ILE A 268 -3.19 13.20 11.01
N ARG A 269 -3.39 14.47 11.37
CA ARG A 269 -3.83 15.49 10.42
C ARG A 269 -2.80 15.72 9.31
N GLN A 270 -1.51 15.81 9.64
CA GLN A 270 -0.47 15.96 8.64
C GLN A 270 -0.31 14.69 7.79
N ALA A 271 -0.40 13.50 8.40
CA ALA A 271 -0.33 12.23 7.68
C ALA A 271 -1.51 12.06 6.70
N ARG A 272 -2.69 12.59 7.03
CA ARG A 272 -3.84 12.67 6.10
C ARG A 272 -3.54 13.56 4.90
N TYR A 273 -2.93 14.73 5.10
CA TYR A 273 -2.55 15.60 3.99
C TYR A 273 -1.47 14.96 3.11
N ASP A 274 -0.45 14.36 3.71
CA ASP A 274 0.59 13.59 2.99
C ASP A 274 -0.04 12.48 2.12
N THR A 275 -0.98 11.72 2.70
CA THR A 275 -1.72 10.66 1.98
C THR A 275 -2.62 11.23 0.88
N ALA A 276 -3.35 12.31 1.14
CA ALA A 276 -4.22 12.95 0.16
C ALA A 276 -3.43 13.53 -1.02
N THR A 277 -2.31 14.22 -0.74
CA THR A 277 -1.43 14.76 -1.78
C THR A 277 -0.82 13.66 -2.61
N GLY A 278 -0.37 12.56 -1.99
CA GLY A 278 0.11 11.40 -2.73
C GLY A 278 -0.98 10.76 -3.58
N ALA A 279 -2.18 10.51 -3.05
CA ALA A 279 -3.29 9.90 -3.78
C ALA A 279 -3.72 10.73 -5.00
N VAL A 280 -3.76 12.07 -4.85
CA VAL A 280 -4.04 12.96 -5.99
C VAL A 280 -2.91 12.90 -7.00
N LEU A 281 -1.65 13.00 -6.55
CA LEU A 281 -0.49 13.01 -7.45
C LEU A 281 -0.38 11.74 -8.28
N THR A 282 -0.45 10.57 -7.64
CA THR A 282 -0.33 9.27 -8.33
C THR A 282 -1.45 9.08 -9.34
N GLN A 283 -2.69 9.41 -8.96
CA GLN A 283 -3.81 9.26 -9.86
C GLN A 283 -3.76 10.24 -11.04
N LEU A 284 -3.21 11.45 -10.84
CA LEU A 284 -2.92 12.38 -11.94
C LEU A 284 -1.85 11.83 -12.90
N ILE A 285 -0.82 11.16 -12.39
CA ILE A 285 0.19 10.48 -13.22
C ILE A 285 -0.46 9.37 -14.04
N MET A 286 -1.27 8.51 -13.42
CA MET A 286 -2.01 7.44 -14.10
C MET A 286 -2.94 7.98 -15.19
N ILE A 287 -3.71 9.02 -14.87
CA ILE A 287 -4.57 9.71 -15.86
C ILE A 287 -3.73 10.31 -16.98
N ALA A 288 -2.58 10.90 -16.67
CA ALA A 288 -1.70 11.48 -17.66
C ALA A 288 -1.18 10.43 -18.65
N VAL A 289 -0.84 9.21 -18.19
CA VAL A 289 -0.47 8.10 -19.09
C VAL A 289 -1.63 7.70 -19.98
N VAL A 290 -2.83 7.49 -19.42
CA VAL A 290 -4.04 7.15 -20.20
C VAL A 290 -4.31 8.22 -21.26
N LEU A 291 -4.28 9.50 -20.88
CA LEU A 291 -4.51 10.62 -21.79
C LEU A 291 -3.43 10.71 -22.88
N THR A 292 -2.16 10.54 -22.52
CA THR A 292 -1.04 10.57 -23.46
C THR A 292 -1.21 9.52 -24.53
N VAL A 293 -1.51 8.28 -24.12
CA VAL A 293 -1.68 7.16 -25.06
C VAL A 293 -2.97 7.29 -25.85
N ALA A 294 -4.07 7.71 -25.23
CA ALA A 294 -5.35 7.95 -25.91
C ALA A 294 -5.25 9.04 -26.98
N ALA A 295 -4.50 10.12 -26.72
CA ALA A 295 -4.32 11.23 -27.64
C ALA A 295 -3.38 10.92 -28.83
N THR A 296 -2.57 9.87 -28.71
CA THR A 296 -1.53 9.53 -29.70
C THR A 296 -1.89 8.27 -30.47
N ILE A 297 -1.97 7.14 -29.77
CA ILE A 297 -2.15 5.80 -30.36
C ILE A 297 -3.64 5.44 -30.42
N GLY A 298 -4.41 5.79 -29.38
CA GLY A 298 -5.82 5.39 -29.21
C GLY A 298 -6.82 5.98 -30.22
N THR A 299 -6.38 6.87 -31.11
CA THR A 299 -7.18 7.45 -32.20
C THR A 299 -7.04 6.73 -33.53
N HIS A 300 -6.09 5.78 -33.65
CA HIS A 300 -5.78 5.09 -34.90
C HIS A 300 -6.10 3.58 -34.79
N GLN A 301 -6.88 3.04 -35.74
CA GLN A 301 -7.54 1.73 -35.65
C GLN A 301 -6.62 0.48 -35.68
N GLU A 302 -5.32 0.65 -35.84
CA GLU A 302 -4.34 -0.45 -35.82
C GLU A 302 -3.38 -0.27 -34.64
N ALA A 303 -3.87 -0.43 -33.42
CA ALA A 303 -3.01 -0.48 -32.25
C ALA A 303 -2.20 -1.79 -32.33
N ALA A 304 -0.95 -1.69 -32.78
CA ALA A 304 0.02 -2.76 -32.60
C ALA A 304 0.03 -3.19 -31.11
N PRO A 305 0.13 -4.49 -30.80
CA PRO A 305 0.11 -4.94 -29.42
C PRO A 305 1.21 -4.23 -28.61
N LEU A 306 0.79 -3.41 -27.64
CA LEU A 306 1.68 -2.69 -26.70
C LEU A 306 2.16 -3.65 -25.60
N GLN A 307 2.91 -4.66 -26.01
CA GLN A 307 3.37 -5.77 -25.18
C GLN A 307 4.78 -5.56 -24.59
N THR A 308 5.41 -4.41 -24.79
CA THR A 308 6.71 -4.11 -24.17
C THR A 308 6.84 -2.62 -23.88
N VAL A 309 7.66 -2.28 -22.89
CA VAL A 309 8.09 -0.90 -22.61
C VAL A 309 8.61 -0.21 -23.87
N GLY A 310 9.43 -0.93 -24.65
CA GLY A 310 9.98 -0.44 -25.91
C GLY A 310 8.92 -0.16 -26.98
N GLN A 311 7.89 -1.01 -27.09
CA GLN A 311 6.76 -0.77 -28.00
C GLN A 311 5.92 0.42 -27.57
N ILE A 312 5.65 0.59 -26.27
CA ILE A 312 4.92 1.76 -25.76
C ILE A 312 5.70 3.04 -26.07
N ALA A 313 6.98 3.09 -25.70
CA ALA A 313 7.86 4.23 -25.98
C ALA A 313 7.97 4.52 -27.50
N GLY A 314 8.14 3.47 -28.29
CA GLY A 314 8.24 3.54 -29.75
C GLY A 314 6.96 4.08 -30.39
N ALA A 315 5.79 3.65 -29.92
CA ALA A 315 4.50 4.10 -30.42
C ALA A 315 4.18 5.56 -30.02
N LEU A 316 4.72 6.04 -28.89
CA LEU A 316 4.62 7.45 -28.48
C LEU A 316 5.61 8.37 -29.24
N THR A 317 6.73 7.83 -29.72
CA THR A 317 7.84 8.61 -30.30
C THR A 317 7.46 9.44 -31.54
N PRO A 318 6.65 8.94 -32.51
CA PRO A 318 6.20 9.75 -33.65
C PRO A 318 5.45 11.02 -33.27
N TYR A 319 4.76 11.00 -32.13
CA TYR A 319 3.90 12.11 -31.68
C TYR A 319 4.60 13.05 -30.71
N LEU A 320 5.43 12.51 -29.81
CA LEU A 320 6.11 13.28 -28.76
C LEU A 320 7.59 13.58 -29.09
N GLY A 321 8.10 13.08 -30.22
CA GLY A 321 9.51 13.08 -30.57
C GLY A 321 10.35 12.17 -29.66
N LYS A 322 11.64 12.03 -29.99
CA LYS A 322 12.59 11.19 -29.22
C LYS A 322 12.71 11.63 -27.75
N LEU A 323 12.63 12.94 -27.49
CA LEU A 323 12.65 13.47 -26.12
C LEU A 323 11.44 12.96 -25.32
N GLY A 324 10.22 13.11 -25.85
CA GLY A 324 9.01 12.73 -25.11
C GLY A 324 8.76 11.22 -25.08
N GLY A 325 8.86 10.54 -26.23
CA GLY A 325 8.54 9.12 -26.35
C GLY A 325 9.60 8.20 -25.76
N THR A 326 10.89 8.55 -25.86
CA THR A 326 11.99 7.71 -25.37
C THR A 326 12.51 8.18 -24.01
N VAL A 327 12.90 9.45 -23.90
CA VAL A 327 13.59 9.95 -22.70
C VAL A 327 12.63 10.16 -21.54
N LEU A 328 11.54 10.92 -21.73
CA LEU A 328 10.58 11.18 -20.65
C LEU A 328 9.87 9.89 -20.21
N PHE A 329 9.43 9.06 -21.16
CA PHE A 329 8.81 7.77 -20.86
C PHE A 329 9.78 6.83 -20.12
N GLY A 330 11.00 6.68 -20.63
CA GLY A 330 12.01 5.81 -20.00
C GLY A 330 12.39 6.29 -18.60
N LEU A 331 12.55 7.61 -18.40
CA LEU A 331 12.84 8.20 -17.10
C LEU A 331 11.68 7.98 -16.11
N GLY A 332 10.45 8.25 -16.53
CA GLY A 332 9.27 8.06 -15.69
C GLY A 332 9.06 6.59 -15.32
N MET A 333 9.17 5.68 -16.29
CA MET A 333 9.03 4.24 -16.06
C MET A 333 10.13 3.66 -15.17
N LEU A 334 11.38 4.10 -15.33
CA LEU A 334 12.47 3.67 -14.46
C LEU A 334 12.29 4.19 -13.03
N GLY A 335 11.81 5.43 -12.89
CA GLY A 335 11.48 6.03 -11.60
C GLY A 335 10.44 5.22 -10.84
N ALA A 336 9.29 5.03 -11.47
CA ALA A 336 8.21 4.16 -11.00
C ALA A 336 8.74 2.79 -10.59
N ALA A 337 9.49 2.14 -11.50
CA ALA A 337 9.94 0.77 -11.26
C ALA A 337 10.85 0.61 -10.06
N LEU A 338 11.79 1.55 -9.89
CA LEU A 338 12.73 1.50 -8.79
C LEU A 338 12.08 1.87 -7.46
N VAL A 339 11.14 2.83 -7.41
CA VAL A 339 10.43 3.17 -6.17
C VAL A 339 9.51 2.04 -5.74
N ALA A 340 8.71 1.50 -6.67
CA ALA A 340 7.84 0.37 -6.40
C ALA A 340 8.64 -0.85 -5.91
N ALA A 341 9.79 -1.16 -6.52
CA ALA A 341 10.63 -2.26 -6.08
C ALA A 341 11.12 -2.07 -4.63
N ILE A 342 11.49 -0.84 -4.23
CA ILE A 342 11.85 -0.53 -2.84
C ILE A 342 10.66 -0.78 -1.90
N VAL A 343 9.49 -0.27 -2.27
CA VAL A 343 8.32 -0.21 -1.41
C VAL A 343 7.66 -1.59 -1.26
N ALA A 344 7.42 -2.29 -2.37
CA ALA A 344 6.81 -3.62 -2.38
C ALA A 344 7.67 -4.66 -1.65
N SER A 345 8.99 -4.62 -1.83
CA SER A 345 9.90 -5.52 -1.11
C SER A 345 9.99 -5.21 0.39
N LEU A 346 9.95 -3.94 0.79
CA LEU A 346 9.84 -3.55 2.20
C LEU A 346 8.51 -4.01 2.80
N ALA A 347 7.41 -3.86 2.08
CA ALA A 347 6.10 -4.34 2.48
C ALA A 347 6.12 -5.85 2.76
N GLY A 348 6.68 -6.63 1.81
CA GLY A 348 6.85 -8.07 1.94
C GLY A 348 7.72 -8.46 3.13
N ALA A 349 8.87 -7.79 3.32
CA ALA A 349 9.79 -8.07 4.40
C ALA A 349 9.22 -7.72 5.79
N TRP A 350 8.53 -6.56 5.92
CA TRP A 350 7.82 -6.19 7.13
C TRP A 350 6.67 -7.15 7.42
N GLY A 351 5.80 -7.40 6.45
CA GLY A 351 4.65 -8.29 6.63
C GLY A 351 5.05 -9.72 7.01
N LEU A 352 6.08 -10.29 6.38
CA LEU A 352 6.60 -11.61 6.78
C LEU A 352 7.08 -11.61 8.23
N SER A 353 7.88 -10.60 8.56
CA SER A 353 8.47 -10.47 9.90
C SER A 353 7.39 -10.25 10.96
N GLU A 354 6.36 -9.47 10.66
CA GLU A 354 5.21 -9.24 11.52
C GLU A 354 4.42 -10.53 11.80
N VAL A 355 4.11 -11.30 10.75
CA VAL A 355 3.34 -12.55 10.86
C VAL A 355 4.10 -13.60 11.67
N PHE A 356 5.43 -13.69 11.51
CA PHE A 356 6.27 -14.57 12.31
C PHE A 356 6.70 -14.01 13.67
N GLY A 357 6.55 -12.70 13.91
CA GLY A 357 6.98 -12.04 15.14
C GLY A 357 8.50 -11.87 15.22
N TRP A 358 9.17 -11.74 14.08
CA TRP A 358 10.60 -11.42 14.02
C TRP A 358 10.83 -9.93 14.26
N GLN A 359 12.01 -9.57 14.74
CA GLN A 359 12.42 -8.18 14.79
C GLN A 359 12.58 -7.64 13.37
N HIS A 360 11.96 -6.51 13.12
CA HIS A 360 11.95 -5.85 11.83
C HIS A 360 12.01 -4.34 12.05
N THR A 361 12.98 -3.70 11.42
CA THR A 361 13.06 -2.25 11.31
C THR A 361 14.10 -1.92 10.26
N LEU A 362 13.84 -0.87 9.48
CA LEU A 362 14.82 -0.33 8.55
C LEU A 362 15.71 0.74 9.22
N ASN A 363 15.51 1.04 10.51
CA ASN A 363 16.31 2.01 11.27
C ASN A 363 17.55 1.42 11.95
N GLN A 364 17.89 0.16 11.65
CA GLN A 364 19.07 -0.52 12.17
C GLN A 364 19.80 -1.21 11.03
N ARG A 365 21.13 -1.18 11.04
CA ARG A 365 21.93 -1.97 10.09
C ARG A 365 21.68 -3.47 10.30
N PRO A 366 22.03 -4.32 9.32
CA PRO A 366 21.91 -5.77 9.47
C PRO A 366 22.69 -6.27 10.69
N THR A 367 21.98 -6.91 11.60
CA THR A 367 22.52 -7.60 12.77
C THR A 367 21.98 -9.03 12.80
N ARG A 368 22.46 -9.87 13.72
CA ARG A 368 21.88 -11.22 13.91
C ARG A 368 20.38 -11.16 14.23
N ALA A 369 19.92 -10.11 14.90
CA ALA A 369 18.52 -9.97 15.29
C ALA A 369 17.63 -9.56 14.11
N THR A 370 18.13 -8.71 13.20
CA THR A 370 17.41 -8.25 12.00
C THR A 370 17.73 -9.06 10.73
N ALA A 371 18.58 -10.09 10.84
CA ALA A 371 19.04 -10.89 9.70
C ALA A 371 17.89 -11.45 8.87
N LYS A 372 16.84 -11.98 9.52
CA LYS A 372 15.69 -12.57 8.81
C LYS A 372 14.93 -11.55 7.96
N PHE A 373 14.76 -10.32 8.47
CA PHE A 373 14.14 -9.22 7.73
C PHE A 373 14.96 -8.88 6.48
N TYR A 374 16.27 -8.66 6.64
CA TYR A 374 17.18 -8.34 5.53
C TYR A 374 17.34 -9.49 4.52
N THR A 375 17.35 -10.74 4.98
CA THR A 375 17.36 -11.92 4.11
C THR A 375 16.06 -12.03 3.31
N THR A 376 14.90 -11.78 3.93
CA THR A 376 13.62 -11.77 3.22
C THR A 376 13.60 -10.69 2.13
N TYR A 377 14.03 -9.47 2.48
CA TYR A 377 14.18 -8.38 1.53
C TYR A 377 15.11 -8.75 0.37
N ALA A 378 16.27 -9.33 0.66
CA ALA A 378 17.24 -9.71 -0.36
C ALA A 378 16.73 -10.84 -1.26
N LEU A 379 16.13 -11.88 -0.68
CA LEU A 379 15.56 -13.00 -1.43
C LEU A 379 14.44 -12.54 -2.35
N ALA A 380 13.57 -11.62 -1.91
CA ALA A 380 12.51 -11.10 -2.76
C ALA A 380 13.06 -10.50 -4.07
N HIS A 381 14.12 -9.67 -3.98
CA HIS A 381 14.76 -9.09 -5.17
C HIS A 381 15.47 -10.13 -6.01
N LEU A 382 16.19 -11.07 -5.40
CA LEU A 382 16.92 -12.10 -6.13
C LEU A 382 15.97 -13.04 -6.89
N VAL A 383 14.86 -13.42 -6.26
CA VAL A 383 13.81 -14.24 -6.90
C VAL A 383 13.14 -13.46 -8.02
N GLY A 384 12.72 -12.22 -7.79
CA GLY A 384 12.14 -11.38 -8.85
C GLY A 384 13.08 -11.20 -10.04
N ALA A 385 14.36 -10.89 -9.78
CA ALA A 385 15.38 -10.74 -10.81
C ALA A 385 15.62 -12.05 -11.59
N ALA A 386 15.74 -13.18 -10.89
CA ALA A 386 15.95 -14.47 -11.53
C ALA A 386 14.78 -14.90 -12.41
N LEU A 387 13.54 -14.66 -11.95
CA LEU A 387 12.34 -14.97 -12.71
C LEU A 387 12.25 -14.15 -14.01
N VAL A 388 12.55 -12.84 -13.95
CA VAL A 388 12.51 -11.98 -15.14
C VAL A 388 13.67 -12.27 -16.11
N LEU A 389 14.85 -12.63 -15.62
CA LEU A 389 15.96 -13.05 -16.48
C LEU A 389 15.66 -14.39 -17.19
N GLY A 390 14.83 -15.24 -16.59
CA GLY A 390 14.42 -16.53 -17.15
C GLY A 390 13.15 -16.49 -18.01
N SER A 391 12.38 -15.41 -18.02
CA SER A 391 11.08 -15.34 -18.69
C SER A 391 11.15 -14.69 -20.09
N VAL A 392 10.25 -15.15 -20.97
CA VAL A 392 10.18 -14.73 -22.38
C VAL A 392 9.04 -13.73 -22.63
N ASP A 393 7.95 -13.80 -21.86
CA ASP A 393 6.80 -12.87 -21.96
C ASP A 393 6.67 -12.08 -20.65
N LEU A 394 6.80 -10.77 -20.77
CA LEU A 394 7.03 -9.85 -19.65
C LEU A 394 5.82 -8.96 -19.35
N VAL A 395 4.90 -8.75 -20.31
CA VAL A 395 3.84 -7.73 -20.18
C VAL A 395 2.46 -8.30 -19.94
N ASN A 396 2.10 -9.44 -20.52
CA ASN A 396 0.84 -10.10 -20.16
C ASN A 396 0.83 -10.41 -18.65
N LEU A 397 1.99 -10.84 -18.14
CA LEU A 397 2.25 -11.02 -16.72
C LEU A 397 1.95 -9.77 -15.87
N ALA A 398 2.21 -8.56 -16.40
CA ALA A 398 2.00 -7.32 -15.66
C ALA A 398 0.51 -6.99 -15.48
N VAL A 399 -0.29 -7.11 -16.54
CA VAL A 399 -1.75 -6.91 -16.43
C VAL A 399 -2.37 -8.01 -15.58
N ASP A 400 -1.92 -9.25 -15.72
CA ASP A 400 -2.42 -10.38 -14.93
C ASP A 400 -2.14 -10.19 -13.44
N VAL A 401 -0.98 -9.62 -13.08
CA VAL A 401 -0.67 -9.22 -11.70
C VAL A 401 -1.66 -8.18 -11.19
N GLU A 402 -2.05 -7.20 -12.01
CA GLU A 402 -3.03 -6.20 -11.58
C GLU A 402 -4.44 -6.75 -11.46
N VAL A 403 -4.86 -7.60 -12.39
CA VAL A 403 -6.12 -8.32 -12.25
C VAL A 403 -6.11 -9.17 -10.99
N MET A 404 -5.02 -9.90 -10.71
CA MET A 404 -4.85 -10.64 -9.47
C MET A 404 -4.97 -9.73 -8.23
N ASN A 405 -4.33 -8.55 -8.22
CA ASN A 405 -4.46 -7.58 -7.13
C ASN A 405 -5.94 -7.22 -6.88
N ALA A 406 -6.72 -7.02 -7.94
CA ALA A 406 -8.16 -6.76 -7.84
C ALA A 406 -8.94 -7.94 -7.24
N LEU A 407 -8.59 -9.18 -7.60
CA LEU A 407 -9.22 -10.38 -7.06
C LEU A 407 -8.89 -10.62 -5.57
N LEU A 408 -7.78 -10.06 -5.07
CA LEU A 408 -7.38 -10.15 -3.67
C LEU A 408 -8.07 -9.13 -2.75
N LEU A 409 -8.74 -8.12 -3.32
CA LEU A 409 -9.42 -7.05 -2.58
C LEU A 409 -10.46 -7.49 -1.55
N PRO A 410 -11.27 -8.55 -1.78
CA PRO A 410 -12.21 -9.04 -0.77
C PRO A 410 -11.51 -9.39 0.56
N ILE A 411 -10.33 -9.99 0.50
CA ILE A 411 -9.54 -10.33 1.68
C ILE A 411 -8.92 -9.06 2.28
N VAL A 412 -8.27 -8.26 1.44
CA VAL A 412 -7.49 -7.10 1.87
C VAL A 412 -8.38 -5.99 2.44
N LEU A 413 -9.36 -5.52 1.67
CA LEU A 413 -10.29 -4.48 2.11
C LEU A 413 -11.24 -5.00 3.20
N GLY A 414 -11.63 -6.27 3.12
CA GLY A 414 -12.44 -6.91 4.17
C GLY A 414 -11.74 -6.86 5.52
N LEU A 415 -10.49 -7.32 5.60
CA LEU A 415 -9.70 -7.27 6.82
C LEU A 415 -9.45 -5.83 7.29
N LEU A 416 -9.14 -4.91 6.38
CA LEU A 416 -8.93 -3.50 6.71
C LEU A 416 -10.19 -2.87 7.34
N LEU A 417 -11.38 -3.10 6.78
CA LEU A 417 -12.65 -2.60 7.32
C LEU A 417 -12.97 -3.19 8.69
N VAL A 418 -12.72 -4.47 8.90
CA VAL A 418 -12.97 -5.12 10.21
C VAL A 418 -11.97 -4.63 11.26
N LEU A 419 -10.69 -4.43 10.88
CA LEU A 419 -9.69 -3.81 11.75
C LEU A 419 -10.10 -2.39 12.11
N GLU A 420 -10.52 -1.57 11.14
CA GLU A 420 -10.99 -0.21 11.41
C GLU A 420 -12.12 -0.21 12.45
N ALA A 421 -13.08 -1.13 12.33
CA ALA A 421 -14.22 -1.24 13.22
C ALA A 421 -13.87 -1.80 14.61
N ARG A 422 -12.91 -2.72 14.72
CA ARG A 422 -12.62 -3.46 15.98
C ARG A 422 -11.35 -3.00 16.67
N ALA A 423 -10.31 -2.63 15.94
CA ALA A 423 -8.99 -2.32 16.46
C ALA A 423 -8.84 -0.88 16.98
N LEU A 424 -9.51 0.09 16.36
CA LEU A 424 -9.44 1.48 16.81
C LEU A 424 -10.32 1.73 18.04
N PRO A 425 -9.91 2.61 18.97
CA PRO A 425 -10.80 3.19 19.99
C PRO A 425 -11.93 4.01 19.34
N GLU A 426 -13.08 4.12 20.00
CA GLU A 426 -14.28 4.75 19.43
C GLU A 426 -14.05 6.17 18.89
N GLN A 427 -13.27 6.98 19.61
CA GLN A 427 -12.93 8.35 19.21
C GLN A 427 -12.14 8.45 17.89
N TRP A 428 -11.49 7.35 17.46
CA TRP A 428 -10.71 7.28 16.21
C TRP A 428 -11.38 6.46 15.12
N ARG A 429 -12.53 5.81 15.40
CA ARG A 429 -13.30 5.09 14.39
C ARG A 429 -14.01 6.07 13.46
N MET A 430 -14.28 5.64 12.23
CA MET A 430 -15.16 6.38 11.33
C MET A 430 -16.57 6.46 11.94
N SER A 431 -17.14 7.65 11.93
CA SER A 431 -18.49 7.93 12.40
C SER A 431 -19.30 8.69 11.34
N GLY A 432 -20.62 8.72 11.53
CA GLY A 432 -21.56 9.44 10.66
C GLY A 432 -21.48 9.04 9.18
N VAL A 433 -21.63 10.03 8.30
CA VAL A 433 -21.65 9.85 6.83
C VAL A 433 -20.37 9.17 6.32
N ARG A 434 -19.21 9.59 6.82
CA ARG A 434 -17.90 9.05 6.41
C ARG A 434 -17.81 7.53 6.53
N LYS A 435 -18.36 6.97 7.62
CA LYS A 435 -18.38 5.53 7.85
C LYS A 435 -19.16 4.79 6.76
N TYR A 436 -20.35 5.30 6.43
CA TYR A 436 -21.21 4.67 5.42
C TYR A 436 -20.64 4.83 4.02
N THR A 437 -20.16 6.02 3.66
CA THR A 437 -19.54 6.27 2.36
C THR A 437 -18.31 5.39 2.14
N THR A 438 -17.38 5.33 3.11
CA THR A 438 -16.16 4.52 2.97
C THR A 438 -16.48 3.03 2.84
N ARG A 439 -17.43 2.54 3.65
CA ARG A 439 -17.89 1.14 3.55
C ARG A 439 -18.55 0.85 2.20
N ALA A 440 -19.41 1.74 1.73
CA ALA A 440 -20.06 1.57 0.43
C ALA A 440 -19.03 1.51 -0.71
N LEU A 441 -18.07 2.44 -0.73
CA LEU A 441 -16.99 2.44 -1.73
C LEU A 441 -16.17 1.14 -1.69
N CYS A 442 -15.73 0.71 -0.51
CA CYS A 442 -14.97 -0.53 -0.37
C CYS A 442 -15.82 -1.76 -0.77
N LEU A 443 -17.10 -1.81 -0.40
CA LEU A 443 -17.99 -2.92 -0.75
C LEU A 443 -18.27 -2.99 -2.25
N VAL A 444 -18.40 -1.84 -2.93
CA VAL A 444 -18.53 -1.79 -4.40
C VAL A 444 -17.27 -2.37 -5.05
N VAL A 445 -16.09 -1.99 -4.58
CA VAL A 445 -14.81 -2.50 -5.11
C VAL A 445 -14.65 -4.00 -4.84
N ILE A 446 -14.99 -4.47 -3.63
CA ILE A 446 -14.99 -5.90 -3.28
C ILE A 446 -15.96 -6.67 -4.17
N ALA A 447 -17.18 -6.18 -4.35
CA ALA A 447 -18.19 -6.81 -5.19
C ALA A 447 -17.75 -6.86 -6.65
N PHE A 448 -17.12 -5.79 -7.15
CA PHE A 448 -16.55 -5.75 -8.48
C PHE A 448 -15.42 -6.76 -8.66
N GLY A 449 -14.47 -6.82 -7.71
CA GLY A 449 -13.40 -7.83 -7.73
C GLY A 449 -13.93 -9.26 -7.77
N LEU A 450 -14.96 -9.58 -6.96
CA LEU A 450 -15.63 -10.89 -6.99
C LEU A 450 -16.36 -11.16 -8.31
N TYR A 451 -17.03 -10.16 -8.87
CA TYR A 451 -17.73 -10.26 -10.16
C TYR A 451 -16.76 -10.56 -11.31
N MET A 452 -15.51 -10.10 -11.22
CA MET A 452 -14.49 -10.31 -12.25
C MET A 452 -13.78 -11.66 -12.16
N VAL A 453 -13.95 -12.43 -11.07
CA VAL A 453 -13.30 -13.75 -10.91
C VAL A 453 -13.58 -14.71 -12.09
N PRO A 454 -14.83 -14.93 -12.54
CA PRO A 454 -15.08 -15.87 -13.64
C PRO A 454 -14.43 -15.40 -14.94
N GLN A 455 -14.50 -14.09 -15.24
CA GLN A 455 -13.92 -13.52 -16.45
C GLN A 455 -12.39 -13.62 -16.45
N ALA A 456 -11.75 -13.39 -15.30
CA ALA A 456 -10.31 -13.54 -15.14
C ALA A 456 -9.84 -15.00 -15.26
N LEU A 457 -10.69 -15.97 -14.87
CA LEU A 457 -10.41 -17.40 -15.00
C LEU A 457 -10.77 -17.98 -16.38
N GLY A 458 -11.26 -17.15 -17.31
CA GLY A 458 -11.71 -17.60 -18.63
C GLY A 458 -13.01 -18.43 -18.59
N TRP A 459 -13.78 -18.35 -17.52
CA TRP A 459 -15.10 -18.96 -17.41
C TRP A 459 -16.11 -17.99 -18.05
N THR A 460 -16.27 -18.08 -19.37
CA THR A 460 -17.27 -17.33 -20.15
C THR A 460 -18.63 -17.99 -20.09
#